data_AF-A0A3D3RP22-F1
#
_entry.id   AF-A0A3D3RP22-F1
#
_cell.length_a   1.000
_cell.length_b   1.000
_cell.length_c   1.000
_cell.angle_alpha   90.00
_cell.angle_beta   90.00
_cell.angle_gamma   90.00
#
_symmetry.space_group_name_H-M   'P 1'
#
loop_
_entity.id
_entity.type
_entity.pdbx_description
1 polymer ?
#
loop_
_entity_poly.entity_id
_entity_poly.type
_entity_poly.pdbx_seq_one_letter_code
_entity_poly.pdbx_strand_id
1 'polypeptide(L)'
;MTLEEKDLKYIWHPCSQMKDYEELPPIIIDKGQGIYLYDKNGKEYMDIVSSWWCNLLGHCNPVINEAIKEQLDRLEHVIFANFSHEGAIALCEQLIQSIPKGLTKFNFSDNGSGAVECALKMAFQYQYQMGKKKKQKFFCLTDGYHGETIGALSVGTMDLYAKIYRPMLMDTIPIEAPDCYRCPYGKTR
;
A
#
# COMPACT_ATOMS: atom_id res chain seq x y z
N MET A 1 -18.40 15.34 24.04
CA MET A 1 -17.74 14.34 23.21
C MET A 1 -16.27 14.70 23.07
N THR A 2 -15.36 13.90 23.63
CA THR A 2 -13.91 13.98 23.39
C THR A 2 -13.59 13.64 21.93
N LEU A 3 -12.32 13.75 21.51
CA LEU A 3 -11.93 13.38 20.15
C LEU A 3 -12.02 11.86 19.95
N GLU A 4 -11.67 11.08 20.96
CA GLU A 4 -11.78 9.62 21.01
C GLU A 4 -13.25 9.18 20.89
N GLU A 5 -14.17 9.83 21.63
CA GLU A 5 -15.60 9.52 21.54
C GLU A 5 -16.18 9.86 20.16
N LYS A 6 -15.69 10.92 19.51
CA LYS A 6 -16.09 11.27 18.14
C LYS A 6 -15.51 10.28 17.14
N ASP A 7 -14.25 9.91 17.31
CA ASP A 7 -13.56 8.95 16.46
C ASP A 7 -14.31 7.61 16.44
N LEU A 8 -14.54 7.01 17.60
CA LEU A 8 -15.28 5.73 17.70
C LEU A 8 -16.70 5.81 17.12
N LYS A 9 -17.35 6.98 17.22
CA LYS A 9 -18.70 7.18 16.68
C LYS A 9 -18.73 7.27 15.16
N TYR A 10 -17.70 7.82 14.53
CA TYR A 10 -17.77 8.25 13.13
C TYR A 10 -16.75 7.57 12.20
N ILE A 11 -15.70 6.97 12.73
CA ILE A 11 -14.59 6.41 11.95
C ILE A 11 -14.58 4.89 12.07
N TRP A 12 -14.58 4.22 10.91
CA TRP A 12 -14.29 2.79 10.84
C TRP A 12 -12.82 2.61 10.48
N HIS A 13 -12.04 2.15 11.45
CA HIS A 13 -10.59 2.02 11.30
C HIS A 13 -10.18 0.77 10.51
N PRO A 14 -9.11 0.87 9.71
CA PRO A 14 -8.54 -0.27 9.00
C PRO A 14 -7.90 -1.27 9.97
N CYS A 15 -7.89 -2.55 9.60
CA CYS A 15 -7.24 -3.65 10.31
C CYS A 15 -7.50 -3.69 11.83
N SER A 16 -8.67 -3.23 12.28
CA SER A 16 -8.99 -3.06 13.70
C SER A 16 -10.31 -3.74 14.05
N GLN A 17 -10.36 -4.39 15.21
CA GLN A 17 -11.62 -4.83 15.80
C GLN A 17 -12.29 -3.61 16.44
N MET A 18 -13.32 -3.09 15.79
CA MET A 18 -13.99 -1.85 16.22
C MET A 18 -14.51 -1.91 17.66
N LYS A 19 -14.89 -3.09 18.15
CA LYS A 19 -15.33 -3.26 19.54
C LYS A 19 -14.21 -3.04 20.55
N ASP A 20 -12.97 -3.38 20.21
CA ASP A 20 -11.83 -3.24 21.13
C ASP A 20 -11.58 -1.76 21.47
N TYR A 21 -11.97 -0.83 20.60
CA TYR A 21 -11.86 0.61 20.84
C TYR A 21 -12.81 1.18 21.88
N GLU A 22 -13.80 0.40 22.35
CA GLU A 22 -14.60 0.76 23.53
C GLU A 22 -13.74 0.72 24.81
N GLU A 23 -12.74 -0.18 24.88
CA GLU A 23 -11.85 -0.36 26.04
C GLU A 23 -10.43 0.16 25.80
N LEU A 24 -10.00 0.22 24.53
CA LEU A 24 -8.69 0.67 24.09
C LEU A 24 -8.87 1.79 23.04
N PRO A 25 -9.25 3.01 23.44
CA PRO A 25 -9.48 4.08 22.48
C PRO A 25 -8.21 4.41 21.69
N PRO A 26 -8.34 4.88 20.45
CA PRO A 26 -7.20 5.24 19.63
C PRO A 26 -6.42 6.41 20.24
N ILE A 27 -5.11 6.40 20.02
CA ILE A 27 -4.23 7.48 20.46
C ILE A 27 -4.38 8.66 19.50
N ILE A 28 -4.86 9.80 20.01
CA ILE A 28 -5.05 11.00 19.21
C ILE A 28 -3.71 11.73 19.04
N ILE A 29 -3.07 11.54 17.90
CA ILE A 29 -1.85 12.24 17.51
C ILE A 29 -2.13 13.71 17.17
N ASP A 30 -1.30 14.62 17.67
CA ASP A 30 -1.38 16.07 17.45
C ASP A 30 -0.34 16.58 16.43
N LYS A 31 0.91 16.12 16.56
CA LYS A 31 2.02 16.53 15.69
C LYS A 31 3.08 15.43 15.59
N GLY A 32 3.98 15.55 14.62
CA GLY A 32 5.17 14.72 14.52
C GLY A 32 6.41 15.54 14.20
N GLN A 33 7.59 15.01 14.54
CA GLN A 33 8.87 15.62 14.23
C GLN A 33 9.95 14.54 14.17
N GLY A 34 10.63 14.41 13.03
CA GLY A 34 11.65 13.39 12.84
C GLY A 34 11.05 12.00 13.06
N ILE A 35 11.62 11.20 13.96
CA ILE A 35 11.10 9.85 14.25
C ILE A 35 9.99 9.81 15.31
N TYR A 36 9.52 10.97 15.80
CA TYR A 36 8.58 11.04 16.91
C TYR A 36 7.19 11.52 16.47
N LEU A 37 6.18 10.98 17.14
CA LEU A 37 4.79 11.41 17.15
C LEU A 37 4.44 11.89 18.56
N TYR A 38 3.62 12.92 18.67
CA TYR A 38 3.18 13.50 19.94
C TYR A 38 1.65 13.46 20.00
N ASP A 39 1.09 12.91 21.07
CA ASP A 39 -0.36 12.95 21.29
C ASP A 39 -0.85 14.32 21.77
N LYS A 40 -2.17 14.49 21.87
CA LYS A 40 -2.82 15.72 22.36
C LYS A 40 -2.46 16.11 23.80
N ASN A 41 -1.93 15.18 24.60
CA ASN A 41 -1.45 15.42 25.96
C ASN A 41 0.06 15.70 26.02
N GLY A 42 0.74 15.72 24.87
CA GLY A 42 2.17 15.95 24.75
C GLY A 42 3.04 14.72 24.99
N LYS A 43 2.45 13.52 25.14
CA LYS A 43 3.22 12.28 25.27
C LYS A 43 3.85 11.95 23.92
N GLU A 44 5.14 11.62 23.97
CA GLU A 44 5.92 11.25 22.79
C GLU A 44 5.91 9.74 22.54
N TYR A 45 5.90 9.39 21.26
CA TYR A 45 5.95 8.04 20.74
C TYR A 45 7.02 7.99 19.66
N MET A 46 8.03 7.15 19.85
CA MET A 46 8.98 6.86 18.78
C MET A 46 8.33 5.94 17.76
N ASP A 47 8.27 6.36 16.51
CA ASP A 47 7.70 5.59 15.41
C ASP A 47 8.70 4.54 14.91
N ILE A 48 8.77 3.42 15.62
CA ILE A 48 9.68 2.31 15.31
C ILE A 48 9.18 1.42 14.16
N VAL A 49 8.00 1.71 13.60
CA VAL A 49 7.42 0.97 12.47
C VAL A 49 7.24 1.86 11.24
N SER A 50 7.77 3.10 11.26
CA SER A 50 7.68 4.06 10.17
C SER A 50 6.25 4.25 9.65
N SER A 51 5.27 4.34 10.56
CA SER A 51 3.85 4.53 10.22
C SER A 51 3.39 3.56 9.13
N TRP A 52 3.60 2.27 9.40
CA TRP A 52 3.36 1.18 8.46
C TRP A 52 4.32 1.18 7.27
N TRP A 53 5.62 1.18 7.60
CA TRP A 53 6.74 0.92 6.69
C TRP A 53 6.90 1.95 5.55
N CYS A 54 6.26 3.12 5.65
CA CYS A 54 6.25 4.12 4.59
C CYS A 54 6.96 5.44 4.94
N ASN A 55 7.09 5.78 6.22
CA ASN A 55 7.80 6.98 6.64
C ASN A 55 9.33 6.77 6.64
N LEU A 56 9.97 7.23 5.57
CA LEU A 56 11.44 7.11 5.38
C LEU A 56 12.22 8.34 5.85
N LEU A 57 11.61 9.53 5.80
CA LEU A 57 12.31 10.81 5.96
C LEU A 57 11.87 11.61 7.19
N GLY A 58 11.16 10.95 8.10
CA GLY A 58 10.64 11.52 9.33
C GLY A 58 9.33 12.29 9.13
N HIS A 59 8.59 12.43 10.23
CA HIS A 59 7.39 13.23 10.33
C HIS A 59 7.69 14.72 10.18
N CYS A 60 6.81 15.42 9.46
CA CYS A 60 6.89 16.86 9.19
C CYS A 60 8.23 17.30 8.54
N ASN A 61 8.75 16.51 7.59
CA ASN A 61 9.93 16.85 6.83
C ASN A 61 9.76 18.22 6.11
N PRO A 62 10.62 19.23 6.37
CA PRO A 62 10.42 20.58 5.85
C PRO A 62 10.50 20.64 4.31
N VAL A 63 11.39 19.85 3.70
CA VAL A 63 11.56 19.84 2.24
C VAL A 63 10.33 19.29 1.53
N ILE A 64 9.78 18.18 2.04
CA ILE A 64 8.55 17.58 1.48
C ILE A 64 7.36 18.54 1.68
N ASN A 65 7.21 19.10 2.88
CA ASN A 65 6.10 19.99 3.20
C ASN A 65 6.12 21.27 2.35
N GLU A 66 7.29 21.84 2.10
CA GLU A 66 7.46 23.00 1.23
C GLU A 66 7.10 22.66 -0.22
N ALA A 67 7.65 21.58 -0.77
CA ALA A 67 7.37 21.15 -2.14
C ALA A 67 5.87 20.86 -2.38
N ILE A 68 5.17 20.28 -1.41
CA ILE A 68 3.71 20.05 -1.51
C ILE A 68 2.95 21.38 -1.54
N LYS A 69 3.30 22.34 -0.67
CA LYS A 69 2.64 23.65 -0.63
C LYS A 69 2.85 24.43 -1.92
N GLU A 70 4.07 24.44 -2.44
CA GLU A 70 4.40 25.10 -3.71
C GLU A 70 3.60 24.50 -4.88
N GLN A 71 3.44 23.17 -4.92
CA GLN A 71 2.63 22.54 -5.95
C GLN A 71 1.14 22.86 -5.78
N LEU A 72 0.61 22.86 -4.54
CA LEU A 72 -0.79 23.21 -4.25
C LEU A 72 -1.14 24.63 -4.66
N ASP A 73 -0.24 25.60 -4.50
CA ASP A 73 -0.43 26.98 -4.93
C ASP A 73 -0.46 27.14 -6.47
N ARG A 74 -0.03 26.11 -7.22
CA ARG A 74 0.04 26.13 -8.69
C ARG A 74 -1.04 25.27 -9.35
N LEU A 75 -1.18 24.03 -8.91
CA LEU A 75 -2.13 23.04 -9.44
C LEU A 75 -2.25 21.85 -8.48
N GLU A 76 -3.44 21.63 -7.94
CA GLU A 76 -3.73 20.53 -7.04
C GLU A 76 -3.99 19.21 -7.77
N HIS A 77 -4.67 19.25 -8.92
CA HIS A 77 -5.02 18.04 -9.68
C HIS A 77 -5.49 18.34 -11.11
N VAL A 78 -5.14 17.45 -12.05
CA VAL A 78 -5.72 17.41 -13.40
C VAL A 78 -5.87 15.96 -13.84
N ILE A 79 -6.93 15.64 -14.58
CA ILE A 79 -7.14 14.29 -15.10
C ILE A 79 -6.02 13.91 -16.08
N PHE A 80 -5.43 12.72 -15.95
CA PHE A 80 -4.32 12.26 -16.81
C PHE A 80 -4.77 11.73 -18.19
N ALA A 81 -6.02 12.04 -18.59
CA ALA A 81 -6.57 11.69 -19.90
C ALA A 81 -6.38 12.87 -20.85
N ASN A 82 -5.37 12.76 -21.74
CA ASN A 82 -4.94 13.81 -22.67
C ASN A 82 -4.31 15.06 -22.00
N PHE A 83 -4.09 15.04 -20.68
CA PHE A 83 -3.30 16.04 -19.97
C PHE A 83 -2.14 15.39 -19.21
N SER A 84 -1.16 16.22 -18.86
CA SER A 84 -0.01 15.86 -18.03
C SER A 84 0.46 17.09 -17.26
N HIS A 85 1.51 16.96 -16.45
CA HIS A 85 2.11 18.07 -15.72
C HIS A 85 3.60 17.80 -15.41
N GLU A 86 4.34 18.86 -15.15
CA GLU A 86 5.79 18.85 -14.93
C GLU A 86 6.23 17.87 -13.84
N GLY A 87 5.54 17.88 -12.69
CA GLY A 87 5.88 16.99 -11.56
C GLY A 87 5.86 15.49 -11.91
N ALA A 88 4.89 15.02 -12.69
CA ALA A 88 4.83 13.62 -13.10
C ALA A 88 5.95 13.25 -14.07
N ILE A 89 6.27 14.15 -15.01
CA ILE A 89 7.34 13.98 -16.00
C ILE A 89 8.70 13.93 -15.29
N ALA A 90 9.00 14.93 -14.46
CA ALA A 90 10.27 15.03 -13.74
C ALA A 90 10.50 13.81 -12.82
N LEU A 91 9.45 13.34 -12.15
CA LEU A 91 9.52 12.13 -11.33
C LEU A 91 9.89 10.90 -12.18
N CYS A 92 9.29 10.71 -13.34
CA CYS A 92 9.60 9.57 -14.22
C CYS A 92 11.03 9.65 -14.77
N GLU A 93 11.52 10.85 -15.10
CA GLU A 93 12.91 11.07 -15.56
C GLU A 93 13.95 10.75 -14.49
N GLN A 94 13.62 10.94 -13.21
CA GLN A 94 14.49 10.54 -12.11
C GLN A 94 14.39 9.04 -11.84
N LEU A 95 13.17 8.50 -11.75
CA LEU A 95 12.95 7.08 -11.43
C LEU A 95 13.56 6.14 -12.48
N ILE A 96 13.50 6.49 -13.77
CA ILE A 96 14.01 5.63 -14.84
C ILE A 96 15.51 5.32 -14.70
N GLN A 97 16.26 6.17 -14.00
CA GLN A 97 17.69 6.00 -13.75
C GLN A 97 17.98 4.93 -12.68
N SER A 98 17.01 4.65 -11.81
CA SER A 98 17.15 3.75 -10.66
C SER A 98 16.48 2.38 -10.85
N ILE A 99 15.61 2.22 -11.84
CA ILE A 99 14.88 0.96 -12.06
C ILE A 99 15.70 -0.06 -12.88
N PRO A 100 15.44 -1.38 -12.75
CA PRO A 100 16.10 -2.41 -13.53
C PRO A 100 15.95 -2.22 -15.05
N LYS A 101 17.00 -2.62 -15.80
CA LYS A 101 16.96 -2.65 -17.27
C LYS A 101 15.77 -3.46 -17.77
N GLY A 102 15.08 -2.93 -18.79
CA GLY A 102 13.90 -3.55 -19.40
C GLY A 102 12.57 -2.95 -18.96
N LEU A 103 12.52 -2.27 -17.82
CA LEU A 103 11.37 -1.43 -17.44
C LEU A 103 11.54 -0.04 -18.07
N THR A 104 10.52 0.43 -18.78
CA THR A 104 10.65 1.63 -19.66
C THR A 104 9.48 2.61 -19.60
N LYS A 105 8.45 2.30 -18.79
CA LYS A 105 7.23 3.10 -18.66
C LYS A 105 6.71 3.00 -17.23
N PHE A 106 6.05 4.06 -16.79
CA PHE A 106 5.42 4.16 -15.48
C PHE A 106 3.90 4.26 -15.65
N ASN A 107 3.18 3.68 -14.69
CA ASN A 107 1.75 3.88 -14.51
C ASN A 107 1.50 4.18 -13.04
N PHE A 108 0.72 5.23 -12.76
CA PHE A 108 0.49 5.70 -11.40
C PHE A 108 -0.77 5.07 -10.79
N SER A 109 -0.73 4.88 -9.48
CA SER A 109 -1.87 4.54 -8.62
C SER A 109 -1.65 5.25 -7.29
N ASP A 110 -2.75 5.53 -6.60
CA ASP A 110 -2.80 6.18 -5.29
C ASP A 110 -2.35 5.27 -4.12
N ASN A 111 -2.32 3.95 -4.30
CA ASN A 111 -1.89 3.01 -3.27
C ASN A 111 -1.30 1.71 -3.85
N GLY A 112 -0.70 0.89 -2.98
CA GLY A 112 -0.07 -0.38 -3.36
C GLY A 112 -1.05 -1.41 -3.93
N SER A 113 -2.24 -1.53 -3.35
CA SER A 113 -3.27 -2.47 -3.83
C SER A 113 -3.71 -2.11 -5.26
N GLY A 114 -3.95 -0.83 -5.54
CA GLY A 114 -4.29 -0.34 -6.87
C GLY A 114 -3.17 -0.54 -7.89
N ALA A 115 -1.91 -0.38 -7.47
CA ALA A 115 -0.76 -0.70 -8.32
C ALA A 115 -0.72 -2.20 -8.69
N VAL A 116 -1.03 -3.09 -7.74
CA VAL A 116 -1.17 -4.54 -8.00
C VAL A 116 -2.34 -4.82 -8.96
N GLU A 117 -3.51 -4.21 -8.76
CA GLU A 117 -4.65 -4.35 -9.68
C GLU A 117 -4.29 -3.95 -11.11
N CYS A 118 -3.59 -2.82 -11.27
CA CYS A 118 -3.07 -2.39 -12.57
C CYS A 118 -2.13 -3.44 -13.18
N ALA A 119 -1.19 -3.98 -12.39
CA ALA A 119 -0.25 -5.00 -12.86
C ALA A 119 -0.96 -6.29 -13.29
N LEU A 120 -1.94 -6.77 -12.50
CA LEU A 120 -2.75 -7.95 -12.83
C LEU A 120 -3.50 -7.75 -14.13
N LYS A 121 -4.15 -6.60 -14.31
CA LYS A 121 -4.89 -6.26 -15.54
C LYS A 121 -3.96 -6.19 -16.74
N MET A 122 -2.81 -5.53 -16.63
CA MET A 122 -1.82 -5.42 -17.72
C MET A 122 -1.28 -6.79 -18.13
N ALA A 123 -0.94 -7.65 -17.16
CA ALA A 123 -0.44 -9.00 -17.41
C ALA A 123 -1.50 -9.88 -18.10
N PHE A 124 -2.74 -9.86 -17.60
CA PHE A 124 -3.87 -10.57 -18.21
C PHE A 124 -4.15 -10.06 -19.63
N GLN A 125 -4.30 -8.75 -19.80
CA GLN A 125 -4.62 -8.11 -21.07
C GLN A 125 -3.57 -8.44 -22.13
N TYR A 126 -2.29 -8.42 -21.77
CA TYR A 126 -1.20 -8.80 -22.67
C TYR A 126 -1.37 -10.24 -23.17
N GLN A 127 -1.54 -11.23 -22.27
CA GLN A 127 -1.71 -12.63 -22.69
C GLN A 127 -2.96 -12.82 -23.56
N TYR A 128 -4.04 -12.13 -23.22
CA TYR A 128 -5.29 -12.17 -23.97
C TYR A 128 -5.12 -11.63 -25.39
N GLN A 129 -4.48 -10.46 -25.54
CA GLN A 129 -4.20 -9.83 -26.83
C GLN A 129 -3.20 -10.63 -27.68
N MET A 130 -2.30 -11.37 -27.04
CA MET A 130 -1.40 -12.33 -27.71
C MET A 130 -2.09 -13.66 -28.10
N GLY A 131 -3.42 -13.75 -28.00
CA GLY A 131 -4.20 -14.94 -28.38
C GLY A 131 -4.18 -16.07 -27.35
N LYS A 132 -3.48 -15.93 -26.22
CA LYS A 132 -3.38 -16.95 -25.16
C LYS A 132 -4.56 -16.87 -24.20
N LYS A 133 -5.78 -16.93 -24.74
CA LYS A 133 -7.05 -16.68 -24.00
C LYS A 133 -7.28 -17.62 -22.81
N LYS A 134 -6.66 -18.80 -22.77
CA LYS A 134 -6.75 -19.76 -21.65
C LYS A 134 -5.80 -19.44 -20.48
N LYS A 135 -4.85 -18.52 -20.64
CA LYS A 135 -3.88 -18.16 -19.60
C LYS A 135 -4.45 -17.06 -18.71
N GLN A 136 -5.27 -17.46 -17.73
CA GLN A 136 -6.08 -16.54 -16.91
C GLN A 136 -5.75 -16.57 -15.42
N LYS A 137 -4.98 -17.57 -14.96
CA LYS A 137 -4.62 -17.73 -13.54
C LYS A 137 -3.29 -17.08 -13.21
N PHE A 138 -3.14 -16.69 -11.95
CA PHE A 138 -1.93 -16.14 -11.38
C PHE A 138 -1.34 -17.11 -10.34
N PHE A 139 -0.03 -17.16 -10.28
CA PHE A 139 0.68 -17.81 -9.18
C PHE A 139 0.93 -16.81 -8.06
N CYS A 140 0.79 -17.22 -6.81
CA CYS A 140 1.09 -16.43 -5.63
C CYS A 140 1.89 -17.26 -4.63
N LEU A 141 2.70 -16.61 -3.80
CA LEU A 141 3.45 -17.28 -2.74
C LEU A 141 2.61 -17.36 -1.47
N THR A 142 2.68 -18.48 -0.73
CA THR A 142 2.07 -18.60 0.61
C THR A 142 2.59 -17.50 1.54
N ASP A 143 1.80 -17.09 2.53
CA ASP A 143 2.09 -15.94 3.40
C ASP A 143 2.42 -14.59 2.70
N GLY A 144 2.17 -14.48 1.39
CA GLY A 144 2.38 -13.25 0.63
C GLY A 144 1.31 -12.19 0.92
N TYR A 145 1.74 -10.93 0.97
CA TYR A 145 0.87 -9.76 1.09
C TYR A 145 1.01 -8.86 -0.15
N HIS A 146 -0.12 -8.57 -0.79
CA HIS A 146 -0.17 -7.74 -2.00
C HIS A 146 -1.20 -6.60 -1.91
N GLY A 147 -1.89 -6.45 -0.79
CA GLY A 147 -2.93 -5.43 -0.59
C GLY A 147 -4.30 -6.02 -0.26
N GLU A 148 -5.30 -5.15 -0.15
CA GLU A 148 -6.63 -5.49 0.39
C GLU A 148 -7.78 -5.29 -0.61
N THR A 149 -7.54 -4.72 -1.81
CA THR A 149 -8.55 -4.74 -2.88
C THR A 149 -8.78 -6.17 -3.37
N ILE A 150 -9.94 -6.47 -3.97
CA ILE A 150 -10.32 -7.85 -4.31
C ILE A 150 -9.24 -8.58 -5.12
N GLY A 151 -8.68 -7.97 -6.17
CA GLY A 151 -7.64 -8.59 -6.99
C GLY A 151 -6.32 -8.73 -6.24
N ALA A 152 -5.90 -7.68 -5.52
CA ALA A 152 -4.69 -7.70 -4.70
C ALA A 152 -4.75 -8.76 -3.59
N LEU A 153 -5.88 -8.83 -2.88
CA LEU A 153 -6.14 -9.82 -1.84
C LEU A 153 -6.21 -11.23 -2.41
N SER A 154 -6.71 -11.41 -3.63
CA SER A 154 -6.77 -12.71 -4.31
C SER A 154 -5.40 -13.30 -4.63
N VAL A 155 -4.41 -12.43 -4.90
CA VAL A 155 -3.03 -12.82 -5.16
C VAL A 155 -2.14 -12.73 -3.91
N GLY A 156 -2.70 -12.31 -2.77
CA GLY A 156 -2.14 -12.57 -1.45
C GLY A 156 -2.64 -13.90 -0.90
N THR A 157 -1.97 -14.41 0.13
CA THR A 157 -2.34 -15.68 0.78
C THR A 157 -2.27 -15.58 2.31
N MET A 158 -2.31 -14.37 2.86
CA MET A 158 -2.47 -14.18 4.29
C MET A 158 -3.89 -14.60 4.70
N ASP A 159 -3.99 -15.84 5.16
CA ASP A 159 -5.27 -16.52 5.38
C ASP A 159 -6.22 -15.76 6.30
N LEU A 160 -5.70 -15.05 7.31
CA LEU A 160 -6.54 -14.30 8.25
C LEU A 160 -7.35 -13.20 7.56
N TYR A 161 -6.74 -12.44 6.65
CA TYR A 161 -7.41 -11.35 5.92
C TYR A 161 -8.35 -11.87 4.84
N ALA A 162 -7.95 -12.94 4.14
CA ALA A 162 -8.69 -13.44 2.98
C ALA A 162 -9.88 -14.34 3.34
N LYS A 163 -9.89 -14.98 4.52
CA LYS A 163 -10.81 -16.09 4.84
C LYS A 163 -12.29 -15.80 4.60
N ILE A 164 -12.78 -14.65 5.08
CA ILE A 164 -14.20 -14.28 4.94
C ILE A 164 -14.56 -13.88 3.51
N TYR A 165 -13.59 -13.37 2.74
CA TYR A 165 -13.80 -12.87 1.38
C TYR A 165 -13.59 -13.93 0.29
N ARG A 166 -13.16 -15.15 0.64
CA ARG A 166 -12.88 -16.24 -0.32
C ARG A 166 -13.92 -16.40 -1.45
N PRO A 167 -15.25 -16.32 -1.22
CA PRO A 167 -16.24 -16.43 -2.29
C PRO A 167 -16.16 -15.32 -3.37
N MET A 168 -15.48 -14.22 -3.08
CA MET A 168 -15.32 -13.06 -3.98
C MET A 168 -13.93 -12.99 -4.62
N LEU A 169 -13.00 -13.88 -4.25
CA LEU A 169 -11.62 -13.84 -4.71
C LEU A 169 -11.44 -14.57 -6.05
N MET A 170 -10.43 -14.14 -6.80
CA MET A 170 -9.99 -14.77 -8.04
C MET A 170 -9.43 -16.17 -7.77
N ASP A 171 -9.56 -17.07 -8.76
CA ASP A 171 -8.96 -18.40 -8.74
C ASP A 171 -7.44 -18.29 -9.03
N THR A 172 -6.63 -18.49 -7.99
CA THR A 172 -5.16 -18.41 -8.02
C THR A 172 -4.51 -19.75 -7.72
N ILE A 173 -3.22 -19.86 -8.05
CA ILE A 173 -2.42 -21.07 -7.79
C ILE A 173 -1.38 -20.73 -6.72
N PRO A 174 -1.59 -21.13 -5.45
CA PRO A 174 -0.61 -20.90 -4.40
C PRO A 174 0.62 -21.79 -4.60
N ILE A 175 1.79 -21.21 -4.39
CA ILE A 175 3.09 -21.87 -4.35
C ILE A 175 3.67 -21.63 -2.96
N GLU A 176 4.27 -22.66 -2.37
CA GLU A 176 4.93 -22.56 -1.07
C GLU A 176 6.04 -21.50 -1.09
N ALA A 177 5.97 -20.57 -0.14
CA ALA A 177 6.96 -19.50 -0.01
C ALA A 177 8.29 -20.02 0.55
N PRO A 178 9.41 -19.38 0.17
CA PRO A 178 10.71 -19.74 0.68
C PRO A 178 10.88 -19.24 2.14
N ASP A 179 10.58 -20.09 3.12
CA ASP A 179 10.98 -19.89 4.52
C ASP A 179 12.10 -20.87 4.87
N CYS A 180 13.37 -20.44 4.78
CA CYS A 180 14.50 -21.31 5.13
C CYS A 180 14.60 -21.60 6.64
N TYR A 181 13.96 -20.81 7.50
CA TYR A 181 13.92 -21.08 8.94
C TYR A 181 12.91 -22.19 9.27
N ARG A 182 11.74 -22.16 8.64
CA ARG A 182 10.72 -23.23 8.70
C ARG A 182 10.68 -24.02 7.39
N CYS A 183 11.85 -24.45 6.92
CA CYS A 183 11.97 -25.01 5.59
C CYS A 183 11.17 -26.32 5.45
N PRO A 184 10.15 -26.36 4.58
CA PRO A 184 9.35 -27.56 4.36
C PRO A 184 10.18 -28.67 3.68
N TYR A 185 11.28 -28.30 3.03
CA TYR A 185 12.24 -29.20 2.39
C TYR A 185 13.42 -29.59 3.31
N GLY A 186 13.40 -29.19 4.59
CA GLY A 186 14.46 -29.51 5.55
C GLY A 186 15.83 -28.94 5.18
N LYS A 187 15.89 -27.88 4.37
CA LYS A 187 17.13 -27.19 4.03
C LYS A 187 17.46 -26.16 5.11
N THR A 188 18.73 -26.12 5.51
CA THR A 188 19.25 -25.10 6.42
C THR A 188 19.89 -23.97 5.62
N ARG A 189 19.83 -22.76 6.16
CA ARG A 189 20.53 -21.59 5.61
C ARG A 189 22.04 -21.70 5.78
#